data_AF-A0A5C4U273-F1
#
_entry.id   AF-A0A5C4U273-F1
#
_cell.length_a   1.000
_cell.length_b   1.000
_cell.length_c   1.000
_cell.angle_alpha   90.00
_cell.angle_beta   90.00
_cell.angle_gamma   90.00
#
_symmetry.space_group_name_H-M   'P 1'
#
loop_
_entity.id
_entity.type
_entity.pdbx_description
1 polymer ?
#
loop_
_entity_poly.entity_id
_entity_poly.type
_entity_poly.pdbx_seq_one_letter_code
_entity_poly.pdbx_strand_id
1 'polypeptide(L)'
;MKCEPTVTLAVCCALALSGCSTLDDVPVPAEDGTPTASASAPDSAPAPEQAPALGADLPVDTRPVGQRTNFNECPYLDTQWVADTNGQRVTGVDVDTRFDPPACVYFSYPEAPQLEVIVRHMPTEADAIAVVDTAAPISTTEPADQPAGWMGGRAGEGMVPGVEGSVYAVQKGKTAVVVYSNQGQSFKPEQVAGQVINNLGL
;
A
#
# COMPACT_ATOMS: atom_id res chain seq x y z
N MET A 1 20.69 -16.78 -56.55
CA MET A 1 21.46 -15.52 -56.41
C MET A 1 20.95 -14.84 -55.13
N LYS A 2 21.69 -14.77 -54.00
CA LYS A 2 22.77 -13.82 -53.64
C LYS A 2 22.25 -12.36 -53.72
N CYS A 3 22.26 -11.50 -52.70
CA CYS A 3 23.07 -11.37 -51.47
C CYS A 3 22.32 -10.57 -50.38
N GLU A 4 22.67 -10.82 -49.11
CA GLU A 4 22.52 -9.88 -47.98
C GLU A 4 23.63 -8.80 -47.99
N PRO A 5 23.55 -7.78 -47.11
CA PRO A 5 24.70 -7.64 -46.21
C PRO A 5 24.34 -7.36 -44.74
N THR A 6 25.08 -8.08 -43.90
CA THR A 6 25.40 -7.88 -42.49
C THR A 6 26.08 -6.54 -42.21
N VAL A 7 25.75 -5.88 -41.09
CA VAL A 7 26.60 -4.87 -40.45
C VAL A 7 26.75 -5.20 -38.97
N THR A 8 27.94 -5.67 -38.61
CA THR A 8 28.43 -5.85 -37.24
C THR A 8 29.33 -4.67 -36.91
N LEU A 9 29.14 -4.01 -35.76
CA LEU A 9 30.18 -3.17 -35.16
C LEU A 9 30.30 -3.50 -33.67
N ALA A 10 31.43 -4.08 -33.33
CA ALA A 10 31.88 -4.39 -31.97
C ALA A 10 32.66 -3.20 -31.41
N VAL A 11 32.47 -2.89 -30.12
CA VAL A 11 33.42 -2.08 -29.34
C VAL A 11 33.71 -2.82 -28.05
N CYS A 12 34.95 -3.30 -27.94
CA CYS A 12 35.59 -3.80 -26.74
C CYS A 12 36.06 -2.62 -25.88
N CYS A 13 35.81 -2.67 -24.57
CA CYS A 13 36.64 -1.99 -23.59
C CYS A 13 36.95 -2.98 -22.47
N ALA A 14 38.20 -3.43 -22.44
CA ALA A 14 38.79 -4.21 -21.36
C ALA A 14 39.50 -3.26 -20.40
N LEU A 15 39.24 -3.40 -19.09
CA LEU A 15 40.10 -2.89 -18.03
C LEU A 15 40.28 -4.02 -17.02
N ALA A 16 41.55 -4.29 -16.72
CA ALA A 16 42.00 -5.41 -15.93
C ALA A 16 42.73 -4.95 -14.65
N LEU A 17 42.58 -5.78 -13.62
CA LEU A 17 43.56 -6.17 -12.59
C LEU A 17 43.90 -5.26 -11.39
N SER A 18 43.73 -5.91 -10.22
CA SER A 18 44.68 -6.05 -9.09
C SER A 18 44.39 -5.31 -7.78
N GLY A 19 44.43 -6.06 -6.67
CA GLY A 19 45.03 -5.59 -5.41
C GLY A 19 44.52 -6.17 -4.08
N CYS A 20 45.18 -7.23 -3.62
CA CYS A 20 45.43 -7.76 -2.25
C CYS A 20 44.55 -7.48 -1.01
N SER A 21 44.30 -8.59 -0.32
CA SER A 21 43.94 -8.78 1.10
C SER A 21 44.92 -8.17 2.11
N THR A 22 44.41 -7.78 3.29
CA THR A 22 45.14 -7.86 4.57
C THR A 22 44.21 -8.35 5.67
N LEU A 23 44.60 -9.50 6.25
CA LEU A 23 44.21 -9.98 7.57
C LEU A 23 44.89 -9.11 8.63
N ASP A 24 44.16 -8.68 9.65
CA ASP A 24 44.75 -8.37 10.95
C ASP A 24 43.77 -8.81 12.05
N ASP A 25 44.11 -9.97 12.63
CA ASP A 25 43.63 -10.50 13.90
C ASP A 25 44.67 -10.09 14.95
N VAL A 26 44.28 -9.31 15.96
CA VAL A 26 45.07 -9.11 17.18
C VAL A 26 44.15 -9.18 18.39
N PRO A 27 44.37 -10.12 19.32
CA PRO A 27 43.56 -10.29 20.52
C PRO A 27 44.23 -9.73 21.81
N VAL A 28 43.37 -9.45 22.81
CA VAL A 28 43.56 -9.27 24.29
C VAL A 28 44.47 -8.10 24.80
N PRO A 29 44.27 -7.53 26.03
CA PRO A 29 43.77 -8.16 27.26
C PRO A 29 42.61 -7.45 28.01
N ALA A 30 42.08 -8.20 28.98
CA ALA A 30 41.15 -7.78 30.02
C ALA A 30 41.84 -6.87 31.05
N GLU A 31 41.13 -5.86 31.55
CA GLU A 31 41.46 -5.19 32.81
C GLU A 31 40.20 -4.98 33.66
N ASP A 32 40.30 -5.56 34.85
CA ASP A 32 39.80 -5.16 36.17
C ASP A 32 38.38 -4.63 36.37
N GLY A 33 37.66 -5.39 37.20
CA GLY A 33 36.45 -4.97 37.85
C GLY A 33 36.69 -3.93 38.94
N THR A 34 35.68 -3.09 39.15
CA THR A 34 35.35 -2.53 40.45
C THR A 34 33.82 -2.44 40.54
N PRO A 35 33.19 -2.93 41.62
CA PRO A 35 31.74 -3.00 41.74
C PRO A 35 31.18 -1.68 42.27
N THR A 36 29.86 -1.50 42.10
CA THR A 36 28.93 -0.60 42.82
C THR A 36 28.30 0.47 41.95
N ALA A 37 27.06 0.22 41.53
CA ALA A 37 25.90 1.02 41.94
C ALA A 37 24.64 0.31 41.45
N SER A 38 23.90 -0.31 42.38
CA SER A 38 22.53 -0.72 42.16
C SER A 38 21.69 0.56 42.07
N ALA A 39 21.43 1.01 40.85
CA ALA A 39 20.46 2.06 40.58
C ALA A 39 19.12 1.37 40.30
N SER A 40 18.20 1.51 41.25
CA SER A 40 16.82 1.07 41.13
C SER A 40 16.23 1.52 39.80
N ALA A 41 15.80 0.57 38.97
CA ALA A 41 15.02 0.84 37.80
C ALA A 41 13.73 1.57 38.22
N PRO A 42 13.37 2.71 37.60
CA PRO A 42 12.06 3.29 37.83
C PRO A 42 11.00 2.31 37.31
N ASP A 43 10.07 2.00 38.21
CA ASP A 43 8.81 1.33 37.93
C ASP A 43 8.19 1.97 36.68
N SER A 44 8.16 1.21 35.58
CA SER A 44 7.63 1.68 34.31
C SER A 44 6.12 1.76 34.44
N ALA A 45 5.61 2.97 34.65
CA ALA A 45 4.18 3.25 34.53
C ALA A 45 3.67 2.71 33.18
N PRO A 46 2.53 2.01 33.14
CA PRO A 46 1.99 1.49 31.89
C PRO A 46 1.75 2.66 30.93
N ALA A 47 2.25 2.51 29.70
CA ALA A 47 2.06 3.50 28.64
C ALA A 47 0.55 3.73 28.43
N PRO A 48 0.11 4.98 28.20
CA PRO A 48 -1.29 5.27 27.97
C PRO A 48 -1.79 4.49 26.75
N GLU A 49 -2.89 3.77 26.95
CA GLU A 49 -3.59 3.05 25.90
C GLU A 49 -4.08 4.06 24.84
N GLN A 50 -3.51 4.00 23.63
CA GLN A 50 -3.93 4.86 22.53
C GLN A 50 -5.38 4.56 22.18
N ALA A 51 -6.18 5.62 22.04
CA ALA A 51 -7.55 5.48 21.58
C ALA A 51 -7.58 4.76 20.22
N PRO A 52 -8.55 3.86 19.98
CA PRO A 52 -8.68 3.20 18.69
C PRO A 52 -8.82 4.23 17.56
N ALA A 53 -8.15 4.00 16.44
CA ALA A 53 -8.34 4.80 15.24
C ALA A 53 -9.79 4.68 14.75
N LEU A 54 -10.36 5.75 14.17
CA LEU A 54 -11.72 5.70 13.66
C LEU A 54 -11.83 4.67 12.54
N GLY A 55 -12.91 3.89 12.58
CA GLY A 55 -13.16 2.82 11.62
C GLY A 55 -12.46 1.50 11.97
N ALA A 56 -11.66 1.43 13.04
CA ALA A 56 -11.08 0.18 13.51
C ALA A 56 -12.14 -0.81 14.03
N ASP A 57 -13.26 -0.31 14.54
CA ASP A 57 -14.39 -1.07 15.07
C ASP A 57 -15.41 -1.48 14.00
N LEU A 58 -15.32 -0.92 12.80
CA LEU A 58 -16.17 -1.31 11.68
C LEU A 58 -15.82 -2.72 11.19
N PRO A 59 -16.79 -3.51 10.72
CA PRO A 59 -16.52 -4.79 10.05
C PRO A 59 -15.46 -4.67 8.95
N VAL A 60 -14.66 -5.73 8.76
CA VAL A 60 -13.54 -5.75 7.81
C VAL A 60 -13.99 -5.60 6.35
N ASP A 61 -15.23 -5.98 6.05
CA ASP A 61 -15.89 -5.87 4.74
C ASP A 61 -16.63 -4.53 4.53
N THR A 62 -16.57 -3.61 5.50
CA THR A 62 -17.30 -2.34 5.41
C THR A 62 -16.85 -1.51 4.20
N ARG A 63 -17.79 -1.22 3.30
CA ARG A 63 -17.62 -0.30 2.18
C ARG A 63 -17.90 1.15 2.60
N PRO A 64 -17.21 2.14 2.02
CA PRO A 64 -17.50 3.55 2.25
C PRO A 64 -18.85 3.92 1.64
N VAL A 65 -19.54 4.86 2.29
CA VAL A 65 -20.78 5.45 1.77
C VAL A 65 -20.52 6.87 1.30
N GLY A 66 -21.13 7.25 0.18
CA GLY A 66 -21.01 8.60 -0.36
C GLY A 66 -22.26 9.00 -1.15
N GLN A 67 -22.50 10.30 -1.26
CA GLN A 67 -23.61 10.85 -2.03
C GLN A 67 -23.08 11.40 -3.34
N ARG A 68 -23.55 10.84 -4.44
CA ARG A 68 -23.10 11.17 -5.79
C ARG A 68 -23.27 12.65 -6.17
N THR A 69 -24.21 13.37 -5.55
CA THR A 69 -24.45 14.80 -5.84
C THR A 69 -23.54 15.73 -5.04
N ASN A 70 -22.71 15.20 -4.15
CA ASN A 70 -21.77 15.99 -3.35
C ASN A 70 -20.46 16.25 -4.12
N PHE A 71 -19.73 17.24 -3.61
CA PHE A 71 -18.39 17.61 -4.05
C PHE A 71 -17.50 17.84 -2.83
N ASN A 72 -17.57 16.93 -1.86
CA ASN A 72 -16.66 16.95 -0.72
C ASN A 72 -15.37 16.27 -1.17
N GLU A 73 -14.35 17.08 -1.48
CA GLU A 73 -13.11 16.58 -2.07
C GLU A 73 -12.34 15.66 -1.12
N CYS A 74 -11.69 14.66 -1.70
CA CYS A 74 -10.83 13.75 -0.96
C CYS A 74 -9.57 14.50 -0.49
N PRO A 75 -9.23 14.45 0.82
CA PRO A 75 -8.15 15.27 1.36
C PRO A 75 -6.74 14.85 0.89
N TYR A 76 -6.60 13.68 0.27
CA TYR A 76 -5.32 13.10 -0.12
C TYR A 76 -5.27 12.61 -1.58
N LEU A 77 -6.31 12.87 -2.39
CA LEU A 77 -6.34 12.50 -3.80
C LEU A 77 -7.02 13.58 -4.64
N ASP A 78 -6.29 14.10 -5.63
CA ASP A 78 -6.81 15.06 -6.59
C ASP A 78 -7.90 14.44 -7.49
N THR A 79 -9.01 15.14 -7.62
CA THR A 79 -10.18 14.66 -8.36
C THR A 79 -9.90 14.51 -9.85
N GLN A 80 -9.11 15.42 -10.44
CA GLN A 80 -8.79 15.37 -11.86
C GLN A 80 -7.82 14.23 -12.16
N TRP A 81 -6.81 14.03 -11.32
CA TRP A 81 -5.90 12.90 -11.39
C TRP A 81 -6.64 11.56 -11.28
N VAL A 82 -7.62 11.45 -10.38
CA VAL A 82 -8.48 10.25 -10.30
C VAL A 82 -9.26 10.04 -11.59
N ALA A 83 -9.84 11.10 -12.17
CA ALA A 83 -10.56 11.01 -13.44
C ALA A 83 -9.66 10.48 -14.57
N ASP A 84 -8.43 10.97 -14.63
CA ASP A 84 -7.46 10.61 -15.67
C ASP A 84 -6.90 9.19 -15.46
N THR A 85 -6.53 8.83 -14.22
CA THR A 85 -5.98 7.50 -13.88
C THR A 85 -7.04 6.40 -14.00
N ASN A 86 -8.26 6.64 -13.52
CA ASN A 86 -9.36 5.67 -13.63
C ASN A 86 -9.95 5.64 -15.05
N GLY A 87 -9.87 6.75 -15.78
CA GLY A 87 -10.30 6.86 -17.17
C GLY A 87 -11.78 7.21 -17.35
N GLN A 88 -12.41 7.81 -16.33
CA GLN A 88 -13.80 8.27 -16.39
C GLN A 88 -13.95 9.66 -15.78
N ARG A 89 -14.78 10.50 -16.39
CA ARG A 89 -15.10 11.83 -15.84
C ARG A 89 -15.72 11.68 -14.46
N VAL A 90 -15.23 12.44 -13.48
CA VAL A 90 -15.86 12.54 -12.17
C VAL A 90 -17.08 13.45 -12.27
N THR A 91 -18.22 12.95 -11.80
CA THR A 91 -19.49 13.71 -11.73
C THR A 91 -19.90 14.06 -10.30
N GLY A 92 -19.18 13.52 -9.32
CA GLY A 92 -19.34 13.81 -7.90
C GLY A 92 -18.28 13.08 -7.09
N VAL A 93 -17.99 13.61 -5.91
CA VAL A 93 -17.03 13.06 -4.95
C VAL A 93 -17.58 13.27 -3.55
N ASP A 94 -17.44 12.25 -2.70
CA ASP A 94 -17.80 12.34 -1.30
C ASP A 94 -16.81 11.58 -0.42
N VAL A 95 -16.85 11.88 0.87
CA VAL A 95 -15.97 11.29 1.88
C VAL A 95 -16.78 10.66 3.00
N ASP A 96 -16.31 9.51 3.48
CA ASP A 96 -16.88 8.79 4.61
C ASP A 96 -16.00 8.97 5.85
N THR A 97 -16.46 9.80 6.76
CA THR A 97 -15.73 10.18 8.00
C THR A 97 -15.85 9.15 9.12
N ARG A 98 -16.47 7.99 8.86
CA ARG A 98 -16.40 6.85 9.79
C ARG A 98 -15.01 6.21 9.82
N PHE A 99 -14.16 6.53 8.85
CA PHE A 99 -12.77 6.09 8.74
C PHE A 99 -11.80 7.23 9.08
N ASP A 100 -10.62 6.89 9.58
CA ASP A 100 -9.48 7.80 9.70
C ASP A 100 -8.24 7.19 9.01
N PRO A 101 -7.71 7.83 7.95
CA PRO A 101 -8.26 9.00 7.26
C PRO A 101 -9.62 8.70 6.59
N PRO A 102 -10.43 9.73 6.25
CA PRO A 102 -11.75 9.50 5.67
C PRO A 102 -11.66 8.77 4.34
N ALA A 103 -12.48 7.74 4.15
CA ALA A 103 -12.53 7.00 2.90
C ALA A 103 -13.15 7.87 1.79
N CYS A 104 -12.69 7.72 0.55
CA CYS A 104 -13.11 8.57 -0.57
C CYS A 104 -13.88 7.75 -1.61
N VAL A 105 -15.02 8.30 -2.06
CA VAL A 105 -15.89 7.68 -3.06
C VAL A 105 -16.03 8.63 -4.24
N TYR A 106 -15.67 8.16 -5.43
CA TYR A 106 -15.75 8.93 -6.68
C TYR A 106 -16.82 8.34 -7.57
N PHE A 107 -17.63 9.21 -8.16
CA PHE A 107 -18.73 8.82 -9.02
C PHE A 107 -18.49 9.25 -10.47
N SER A 108 -18.91 8.42 -11.43
CA SER A 108 -19.06 8.83 -12.83
C SER A 108 -20.52 8.72 -13.23
N TYR A 109 -20.83 8.58 -14.52
CA TYR A 109 -22.20 8.46 -15.01
C TYR A 109 -22.99 7.23 -14.52
N PRO A 110 -22.40 6.04 -14.28
CA PRO A 110 -23.10 4.90 -13.66
C PRO A 110 -23.58 5.19 -12.23
N GLU A 111 -24.59 4.45 -11.77
CA GLU A 111 -25.09 4.58 -10.38
C GLU A 111 -24.04 4.14 -9.36
N ALA A 112 -23.33 3.04 -9.63
CA ALA A 112 -22.22 2.58 -8.82
C ALA A 112 -21.03 3.55 -8.88
N PRO A 113 -20.26 3.70 -7.79
CA PRO A 113 -19.01 4.46 -7.79
C PRO A 113 -18.07 4.00 -8.89
N GLN A 114 -17.31 4.94 -9.47
CA GLN A 114 -16.23 4.59 -10.38
C GLN A 114 -14.97 4.13 -9.65
N LEU A 115 -14.78 4.61 -8.42
CA LEU A 115 -13.62 4.34 -7.59
C LEU A 115 -14.00 4.51 -6.11
N GLU A 116 -13.54 3.60 -5.26
CA GLU A 116 -13.62 3.69 -3.81
C GLU A 116 -12.24 3.48 -3.21
N VAL A 117 -11.86 4.32 -2.25
CA VAL A 117 -10.57 4.28 -1.58
C VAL A 117 -10.78 4.20 -0.09
N ILE A 118 -10.24 3.17 0.54
CA ILE A 118 -10.39 2.88 1.96
C ILE A 118 -9.00 2.75 2.57
N VAL A 119 -8.75 3.51 3.63
CA VAL A 119 -7.58 3.32 4.49
C VAL A 119 -8.08 2.88 5.86
N ARG A 120 -7.48 1.82 6.41
CA ARG A 120 -7.86 1.26 7.70
C ARG A 120 -6.63 1.18 8.60
N HIS A 121 -6.70 1.83 9.76
CA HIS A 121 -5.77 1.58 10.86
C HIS A 121 -6.42 0.60 11.83
N MET A 122 -5.88 -0.61 11.89
CA MET A 122 -6.46 -1.71 12.67
C MET A 122 -5.78 -1.89 14.03
N PRO A 123 -6.42 -2.55 15.01
CA PRO A 123 -5.81 -2.80 16.31
C PRO A 123 -4.57 -3.70 16.21
N THR A 124 -4.59 -4.67 15.29
CA THR A 124 -3.50 -5.62 15.05
C THR A 124 -3.18 -5.78 13.56
N GLU A 125 -2.00 -6.33 13.26
CA GLU A 125 -1.62 -6.67 11.89
C GLU A 125 -2.51 -7.79 11.31
N ALA A 126 -2.92 -8.75 12.14
CA ALA A 126 -3.84 -9.80 11.73
C ALA A 126 -5.19 -9.24 11.26
N ASP A 127 -5.69 -8.19 11.92
CA ASP A 127 -6.92 -7.51 11.50
C ASP A 127 -6.73 -6.76 10.17
N ALA A 128 -5.56 -6.14 9.94
CA ALA A 128 -5.24 -5.50 8.66
C ALA A 128 -5.12 -6.53 7.52
N ILE A 129 -4.53 -7.70 7.79
CA ILE A 129 -4.52 -8.84 6.86
C ILE A 129 -5.96 -9.29 6.58
N ALA A 130 -6.82 -9.39 7.60
CA ALA A 130 -8.22 -9.77 7.40
C ALA A 130 -8.99 -8.79 6.50
N VAL A 131 -8.73 -7.49 6.60
CA VAL A 131 -9.28 -6.48 5.67
C VAL A 131 -8.81 -6.76 4.24
N VAL A 132 -7.52 -7.00 4.05
CA VAL A 132 -6.94 -7.31 2.72
C VAL A 132 -7.51 -8.60 2.14
N ASP A 133 -7.53 -9.68 2.90
CA ASP A 133 -8.01 -10.99 2.45
C ASP A 133 -9.52 -11.00 2.16
N THR A 134 -10.28 -10.15 2.84
CA THR A 134 -11.71 -9.96 2.56
C THR A 134 -11.92 -9.24 1.23
N ALA A 135 -11.11 -8.21 0.94
CA ALA A 135 -11.20 -7.44 -0.30
C ALA A 135 -10.59 -8.17 -1.51
N ALA A 136 -9.50 -8.89 -1.29
CA ALA A 136 -8.71 -9.60 -2.28
C ALA A 136 -8.40 -11.03 -1.79
N PRO A 137 -9.36 -11.97 -1.90
CA PRO A 137 -9.18 -13.32 -1.38
C PRO A 137 -8.07 -14.07 -2.11
N ILE A 138 -7.19 -14.72 -1.34
CA ILE A 138 -6.00 -15.44 -1.81
C ILE A 138 -6.32 -16.44 -2.94
N SER A 139 -7.50 -17.09 -2.91
CA SER A 139 -7.91 -18.07 -3.91
C SER A 139 -8.25 -17.49 -5.28
N THR A 140 -8.49 -16.18 -5.36
CA THR A 140 -9.04 -15.49 -6.54
C THR A 140 -8.20 -14.31 -7.02
N THR A 141 -7.16 -13.93 -6.29
CA THR A 141 -6.33 -12.76 -6.59
C THR A 141 -4.87 -13.12 -6.82
N GLU A 142 -4.18 -12.27 -7.58
CA GLU A 142 -2.73 -12.34 -7.73
C GLU A 142 -2.05 -11.57 -6.58
N PRO A 143 -0.81 -11.95 -6.19
CA PRO A 143 -0.05 -11.18 -5.21
C PRO A 143 0.16 -9.72 -5.63
N ALA A 144 0.13 -8.82 -4.64
CA ALA A 144 0.47 -7.42 -4.76
C ALA A 144 1.53 -7.06 -3.70
N ASP A 145 2.68 -6.54 -4.14
CA ASP A 145 3.84 -6.25 -3.29
C ASP A 145 4.38 -4.81 -3.46
N GLN A 146 3.58 -3.95 -4.08
CA GLN A 146 3.90 -2.55 -4.32
C GLN A 146 3.03 -1.59 -3.47
N PRO A 147 3.58 -0.46 -3.01
CA PRO A 147 5.00 -0.12 -2.98
C PRO A 147 5.79 -1.02 -2.01
N ALA A 148 7.12 -0.98 -2.08
CA ALA A 148 7.98 -1.85 -1.27
C ALA A 148 7.61 -1.84 0.23
N GLY A 149 7.50 -3.04 0.82
CA GLY A 149 7.10 -3.24 2.22
C GLY A 149 5.60 -3.39 2.44
N TRP A 150 4.78 -3.26 1.40
CA TRP A 150 3.36 -3.57 1.42
C TRP A 150 3.09 -4.95 0.82
N MET A 151 2.08 -5.64 1.33
CA MET A 151 1.71 -6.99 0.89
C MET A 151 0.20 -7.15 0.80
N GLY A 152 -0.28 -7.86 -0.22
CA GLY A 152 -1.68 -8.21 -0.35
C GLY A 152 -2.03 -8.83 -1.70
N GLY A 153 -3.16 -8.43 -2.27
CA GLY A 153 -3.69 -9.02 -3.49
C GLY A 153 -4.32 -8.00 -4.44
N ARG A 154 -4.36 -8.37 -5.72
CA ARG A 154 -5.01 -7.60 -6.78
C ARG A 154 -5.76 -8.51 -7.73
N ALA A 155 -6.85 -8.00 -8.30
CA ALA A 155 -7.66 -8.76 -9.25
C ALA A 155 -8.34 -7.85 -10.26
N GLY A 156 -8.42 -8.33 -11.50
CA GLY A 156 -9.22 -7.70 -12.56
C GLY A 156 -10.69 -8.12 -12.52
N GLU A 157 -11.44 -7.66 -13.51
CA GLU A 157 -12.88 -7.94 -13.63
C GLU A 157 -13.22 -9.43 -13.64
N GLY A 158 -14.26 -9.78 -12.89
CA GLY A 158 -14.81 -11.13 -12.83
C GLY A 158 -14.00 -12.13 -12.00
N MET A 159 -12.87 -11.72 -11.42
CA MET A 159 -12.02 -12.62 -10.63
C MET A 159 -12.51 -12.75 -9.18
N VAL A 160 -12.94 -11.66 -8.55
CA VAL A 160 -13.44 -11.64 -7.17
C VAL A 160 -14.97 -11.58 -7.18
N PRO A 161 -15.68 -12.59 -6.62
CA PRO A 161 -17.13 -12.56 -6.52
C PRO A 161 -17.64 -11.33 -5.76
N GLY A 162 -18.64 -10.64 -6.30
CA GLY A 162 -19.24 -9.46 -5.67
C GLY A 162 -18.46 -8.16 -5.85
N VAL A 163 -17.31 -8.17 -6.54
CA VAL A 163 -16.59 -6.96 -6.94
C VAL A 163 -16.90 -6.64 -8.39
N GLU A 164 -17.53 -5.50 -8.63
CA GLU A 164 -17.70 -4.93 -9.97
C GLU A 164 -16.40 -4.24 -10.40
N GLY A 165 -15.77 -4.75 -11.46
CA GLY A 165 -14.48 -4.25 -11.95
C GLY A 165 -13.29 -4.86 -11.21
N SER A 166 -12.32 -4.04 -10.79
CA SER A 166 -11.04 -4.48 -10.25
C SER A 166 -10.82 -4.02 -8.81
N VAL A 167 -9.91 -4.72 -8.13
CA VAL A 167 -9.51 -4.43 -6.75
C VAL A 167 -7.99 -4.48 -6.62
N TYR A 168 -7.47 -3.60 -5.76
CA TYR A 168 -6.12 -3.65 -5.22
C TYR A 168 -6.19 -3.47 -3.70
N ALA A 169 -5.66 -4.41 -2.94
CA ALA A 169 -5.68 -4.37 -1.49
C ALA A 169 -4.31 -4.77 -0.95
N VAL A 170 -3.72 -3.93 -0.10
CA VAL A 170 -2.42 -4.16 0.51
C VAL A 170 -2.41 -3.71 1.97
N GLN A 171 -1.54 -4.31 2.78
CA GLN A 171 -1.28 -3.89 4.14
C GLN A 171 0.22 -3.76 4.43
N LYS A 172 0.54 -2.94 5.43
CA LYS A 172 1.85 -2.87 6.08
C LYS A 172 1.65 -2.72 7.59
N GLY A 173 2.00 -3.76 8.35
CA GLY A 173 1.77 -3.80 9.79
C GLY A 173 0.29 -3.67 10.10
N LYS A 174 -0.12 -2.61 10.82
CA LYS A 174 -1.52 -2.41 11.23
C LYS A 174 -2.36 -1.60 10.22
N THR A 175 -1.78 -1.18 9.11
CA THR A 175 -2.46 -0.32 8.14
C THR A 175 -2.80 -1.10 6.89
N ALA A 176 -4.07 -1.06 6.46
CA ALA A 176 -4.53 -1.59 5.19
C ALA A 176 -5.02 -0.47 4.27
N VAL A 177 -4.75 -0.61 2.98
CA VAL A 177 -5.23 0.27 1.90
C VAL A 177 -5.94 -0.60 0.88
N VAL A 178 -7.20 -0.29 0.62
CA VAL A 178 -8.04 -1.00 -0.34
C VAL A 178 -8.60 -0.01 -1.35
N VAL A 179 -8.44 -0.33 -2.63
CA VAL A 179 -9.00 0.45 -3.73
C VAL A 179 -9.82 -0.46 -4.63
N TYR A 180 -11.08 -0.07 -4.84
CA TYR A 180 -11.96 -0.68 -5.83
C TYR A 180 -12.13 0.27 -7.01
N SER A 181 -12.18 -0.27 -8.21
CA SER A 181 -12.44 0.46 -9.45
C SER A 181 -13.47 -0.27 -10.28
N ASN A 182 -14.40 0.47 -10.91
CA ASN A 182 -15.35 -0.12 -11.87
C ASN A 182 -14.70 -0.50 -13.21
N GLN A 183 -13.38 -0.35 -13.35
CA GLN A 183 -12.60 -0.73 -14.52
C GLN A 183 -12.05 -2.14 -14.37
N GLY A 184 -11.95 -2.89 -15.45
CA GLY A 184 -11.43 -4.26 -15.36
C GLY A 184 -9.92 -4.39 -15.18
N GLN A 185 -9.15 -3.31 -15.25
CA GLN A 185 -7.69 -3.34 -15.12
C GLN A 185 -7.26 -3.07 -13.68
N SER A 186 -6.72 -4.08 -12.98
CA SER A 186 -6.18 -3.95 -11.61
C SER A 186 -4.99 -3.00 -11.49
N PHE A 187 -4.34 -2.66 -12.61
CA PHE A 187 -3.30 -1.63 -12.62
C PHE A 187 -3.82 -0.24 -12.21
N LYS A 188 -5.09 0.08 -12.49
CA LYS A 188 -5.68 1.38 -12.11
C LYS A 188 -5.82 1.55 -10.59
N PRO A 189 -6.48 0.63 -9.85
CA PRO A 189 -6.53 0.72 -8.40
C PRO A 189 -5.13 0.57 -7.75
N GLU A 190 -4.19 -0.14 -8.38
CA GLU A 190 -2.77 -0.18 -7.96
C GLU A 190 -2.12 1.21 -7.99
N GLN A 191 -2.26 1.95 -9.10
CA GLN A 191 -1.73 3.32 -9.20
C GLN A 191 -2.35 4.26 -8.15
N VAL A 192 -3.66 4.14 -7.92
CA VAL A 192 -4.37 4.91 -6.89
C VAL A 192 -3.84 4.56 -5.50
N ALA A 193 -3.72 3.28 -5.16
CA ALA A 193 -3.22 2.85 -3.86
C ALA A 193 -1.80 3.37 -3.61
N GLY A 194 -0.92 3.28 -4.62
CA GLY A 194 0.43 3.85 -4.55
C GLY A 194 0.43 5.35 -4.27
N GLN A 195 -0.44 6.11 -4.95
CA GLN A 195 -0.59 7.55 -4.73
C GLN A 195 -1.11 7.88 -3.32
N VAL A 196 -2.07 7.10 -2.82
CA VAL A 196 -2.62 7.24 -1.46
C VAL A 196 -1.54 7.03 -0.41
N ILE A 197 -0.81 5.91 -0.52
CA ILE A 197 0.28 5.56 0.39
C ILE A 197 1.34 6.66 0.41
N ASN A 198 1.71 7.18 -0.78
CA ASN A 198 2.67 8.27 -0.89
C ASN A 198 2.16 9.58 -0.27
N ASN A 199 0.93 10.00 -0.58
CA ASN A 199 0.38 11.27 -0.13
C ASN A 199 0.12 11.32 1.39
N LEU A 200 -0.21 10.17 1.98
CA LEU A 200 -0.45 10.04 3.42
C LEU A 200 0.82 9.67 4.22
N GLY A 201 1.93 9.33 3.54
CA GLY A 201 3.17 8.94 4.20
C GLY A 201 3.07 7.62 4.98
N LEU A 202 2.34 6.64 4.42
CA LEU A 202 2.02 5.38 5.10
C LEU A 202 3.13 4.33 5.05
#